data_AF-A0A3M1FJ56-F1
#
_entry.id   AF-A0A3M1FJ56-F1
#
_cell.length_a   1.000
_cell.length_b   1.000
_cell.length_c   1.000
_cell.angle_alpha   90.00
_cell.angle_beta   90.00
_cell.angle_gamma   90.00
#
_symmetry.space_group_name_H-M   'P 1'
#
loop_
_entity.id
_entity.type
_entity.pdbx_description
1 polymer ?
#
loop_
_entity_poly.entity_id
_entity_poly.type
_entity_poly.pdbx_seq_one_letter_code
_entity_poly.pdbx_strand_id
1 'polypeptide(L)'
;MPSSNQPKLIVGSFMDEADTKCFYGTLRSGQRIETELSVVIVGDVNSGAEVVAGGDIIVLGKLRGIAHAGAFDESGGGRFVFALSMEPTQLRIGQVISRGNDKQKKGRVLKSKNASIAPEIARVDKDVIVVDLYDSKNCMIQKI
;
A
#
# COMPACT_ATOMS: atom_id res chain seq x y z
N MET A 1 -18.52 20.82 -38.47
CA MET A 1 -17.96 21.40 -37.23
C MET A 1 -17.55 20.23 -36.34
N PRO A 2 -16.28 20.09 -35.93
CA PRO A 2 -15.84 18.93 -35.17
C PRO A 2 -16.48 18.96 -33.77
N SER A 3 -17.01 17.81 -33.36
CA SER A 3 -17.51 17.54 -32.01
C SER A 3 -16.34 17.59 -31.03
N SER A 4 -16.25 18.65 -30.22
CA SER A 4 -15.19 18.83 -29.22
C SER A 4 -15.46 17.97 -27.99
N ASN A 5 -15.16 16.67 -28.07
CA ASN A 5 -15.07 15.81 -26.89
C ASN A 5 -13.73 16.07 -26.19
N GLN A 6 -13.61 17.19 -25.46
CA GLN A 6 -12.43 17.45 -24.65
C GLN A 6 -12.50 16.62 -23.36
N PRO A 7 -11.40 15.95 -22.95
CA PRO A 7 -11.38 15.22 -21.70
C PRO A 7 -11.58 16.19 -20.53
N LYS A 8 -12.52 15.85 -19.63
CA LYS A 8 -12.70 16.57 -18.38
C LYS A 8 -11.47 16.34 -17.51
N LEU A 9 -10.62 17.36 -17.37
CA LEU A 9 -9.49 17.31 -16.46
C LEU A 9 -10.01 17.22 -15.02
N ILE A 10 -9.59 16.18 -14.31
CA ILE A 10 -9.80 16.08 -12.87
C ILE A 10 -8.68 16.89 -12.22
N VAL A 11 -8.97 18.13 -11.83
CA VAL A 11 -8.12 18.90 -10.92
C VAL A 11 -8.48 18.43 -9.52
N GLY A 12 -7.94 17.28 -9.12
CA GLY A 12 -8.14 16.73 -7.78
C GLY A 12 -7.28 17.47 -6.76
N SER A 13 -7.72 17.49 -5.49
CA SER A 13 -6.84 17.77 -4.36
C SER A 13 -5.87 16.59 -4.22
N PHE A 14 -4.70 16.69 -4.85
CA PHE A 14 -3.59 15.79 -4.55
C PHE A 14 -3.25 15.96 -3.06
N MET A 15 -3.24 14.86 -2.31
CA MET A 15 -2.96 14.89 -0.86
C MET A 15 -1.54 15.39 -0.58
N ASP A 16 -0.62 15.14 -1.53
CA ASP A 16 0.78 15.57 -1.50
C ASP A 16 1.20 16.05 -2.91
N GLU A 17 2.29 16.82 -2.98
CA GLU A 17 2.95 17.17 -4.26
C GLU A 17 3.42 15.88 -4.98
N ALA A 18 3.57 15.92 -6.31
CA ALA A 18 3.67 14.73 -7.19
C ALA A 18 4.98 13.90 -7.07
N ASP A 19 5.60 13.89 -5.90
CA ASP A 19 6.89 13.29 -5.65
C ASP A 19 6.71 11.85 -5.18
N THR A 20 6.85 10.90 -6.12
CA THR A 20 6.81 9.46 -5.86
C THR A 20 8.01 8.79 -6.51
N LYS A 21 8.71 7.92 -5.76
CA LYS A 21 9.80 7.11 -6.31
C LYS A 21 9.27 5.78 -6.84
N CYS A 22 9.73 5.38 -8.02
CA CYS A 22 9.44 4.07 -8.59
C CYS A 22 10.68 3.18 -8.51
N PHE A 23 10.55 2.01 -7.91
CA PHE A 23 11.55 0.95 -7.93
C PHE A 23 11.07 -0.20 -8.82
N TYR A 24 11.91 -0.62 -9.77
CA TYR A 24 11.62 -1.70 -10.68
C TYR A 24 12.43 -2.93 -10.29
N GLY A 25 11.76 -3.95 -9.76
CA GLY A 25 12.41 -5.20 -9.35
C GLY A 25 11.90 -5.74 -8.03
N THR A 26 12.49 -6.85 -7.62
CA THR A 26 12.17 -7.53 -6.36
C THR A 26 13.15 -7.12 -5.28
N LEU A 27 12.65 -6.63 -4.15
CA LEU A 27 13.47 -6.45 -2.95
C LEU A 27 13.72 -7.81 -2.29
N ARG A 28 14.99 -8.11 -2.10
CA ARG A 28 15.50 -9.36 -1.52
C ARG A 28 15.91 -9.14 -0.06
N SER A 29 16.14 -10.25 0.64
CA SER A 29 16.57 -10.22 2.04
C SER A 29 17.81 -9.34 2.23
N GLY A 30 17.77 -8.47 3.25
CA GLY A 30 18.83 -7.51 3.55
C GLY A 30 18.77 -6.21 2.75
N GLN A 31 17.85 -6.08 1.78
CA GLN A 31 17.69 -4.84 1.03
C GLN A 31 16.66 -3.92 1.70
N ARG A 32 16.96 -2.62 1.70
CA ARG A 32 16.10 -1.57 2.27
C ARG A 32 15.93 -0.43 1.27
N ILE A 33 14.70 0.01 1.07
CA ILE A 33 14.37 1.29 0.42
C ILE A 33 13.90 2.24 1.51
N GLU A 34 14.46 3.45 1.52
CA GLU A 34 14.07 4.53 2.44
C GLU A 34 13.90 5.83 1.65
N THR A 35 12.79 6.52 1.84
CA THR A 35 12.49 7.77 1.14
C THR A 35 11.46 8.60 1.90
N GLU A 36 11.63 9.92 1.92
CA GLU A 36 10.65 10.86 2.52
C GLU A 36 9.34 10.94 1.72
N LEU A 37 9.36 10.42 0.50
CA LEU A 37 8.26 10.44 -0.47
C LEU A 37 7.42 9.16 -0.44
N SER A 38 6.34 9.11 -1.22
CA SER A 38 5.66 7.85 -1.56
C SER A 38 6.56 6.95 -2.43
N VAL A 39 6.33 5.63 -2.38
CA VAL A 39 7.08 4.67 -3.18
C VAL A 39 6.16 3.66 -3.88
N VAL A 40 6.43 3.45 -5.16
CA VAL A 40 5.85 2.37 -5.97
C VAL A 40 6.93 1.33 -6.24
N ILE A 41 6.65 0.09 -5.89
CA ILE A 41 7.50 -1.06 -6.16
C ILE A 41 6.84 -1.90 -7.24
N VAL A 42 7.45 -1.94 -8.41
CA VAL A 42 7.06 -2.80 -9.52
C VAL A 42 7.76 -4.15 -9.36
N GLY A 43 7.25 -4.96 -8.43
CA GLY A 43 7.79 -6.27 -8.07
C GLY A 43 7.41 -6.71 -6.66
N ASP A 44 8.12 -7.71 -6.15
CA ASP A 44 7.89 -8.31 -4.84
C ASP A 44 8.78 -7.70 -3.75
N VAL A 45 8.32 -7.76 -2.50
CA VAL A 45 9.10 -7.43 -1.29
C VAL A 45 9.20 -8.70 -0.44
N ASN A 46 10.38 -9.32 -0.37
CA ASN A 46 10.56 -10.59 0.35
C ASN A 46 10.70 -10.41 1.87
N SER A 47 10.59 -11.50 2.63
CA SER A 47 10.49 -11.52 4.11
C SER A 47 11.66 -10.92 4.89
N GLY A 48 12.81 -10.69 4.25
CA GLY A 48 13.95 -9.97 4.85
C GLY A 48 14.21 -8.61 4.24
N ALA A 49 13.33 -8.11 3.37
CA ALA A 49 13.41 -6.78 2.79
C ALA A 49 12.58 -5.78 3.61
N GLU A 50 12.96 -4.51 3.52
CA GLU A 50 12.30 -3.41 4.21
C GLU A 50 12.01 -2.24 3.26
N VAL A 51 10.83 -1.65 3.40
CA VAL A 51 10.40 -0.46 2.67
C VAL A 51 9.94 0.58 3.68
N VAL A 52 10.59 1.74 3.69
CA VAL A 52 10.27 2.88 4.54
C VAL A 52 9.96 4.08 3.65
N ALA A 53 8.76 4.62 3.78
CA ALA A 53 8.27 5.74 2.99
C ALA A 53 7.64 6.79 3.91
N GLY A 54 7.91 8.08 3.64
CA GLY A 54 7.18 9.17 4.29
C GLY A 54 5.76 9.32 3.77
N GLY A 55 5.51 8.89 2.53
CA GLY A 55 4.17 8.82 1.94
C GLY A 55 3.58 7.41 1.97
N ASP A 56 2.82 7.10 0.92
CA ASP A 56 2.20 5.79 0.73
C ASP A 56 3.19 4.76 0.18
N ILE A 57 2.90 3.47 0.43
CA ILE A 57 3.65 2.35 -0.14
C ILE A 57 2.71 1.56 -1.06
N ILE A 58 3.09 1.42 -2.33
CA ILE A 58 2.34 0.63 -3.32
C ILE A 58 3.26 -0.48 -3.85
N VAL A 59 2.92 -1.72 -3.57
CA VAL A 59 3.65 -2.91 -4.05
C VAL A 59 2.82 -3.59 -5.13
N LEU A 60 3.25 -3.50 -6.39
CA LEU A 60 2.64 -4.22 -7.50
C LEU A 60 3.12 -5.68 -7.55
N GLY A 61 2.95 -6.39 -6.43
CA GLY A 61 3.44 -7.74 -6.19
C GLY A 61 3.10 -8.24 -4.78
N LYS A 62 3.86 -9.22 -4.30
CA LYS A 62 3.72 -9.81 -2.96
C LYS A 62 4.53 -9.03 -1.94
N LEU A 63 3.87 -8.58 -0.87
CA LEU A 63 4.53 -7.95 0.28
C LEU A 63 4.67 -8.98 1.41
N ARG A 64 5.89 -9.52 1.58
CA ARG A 64 6.25 -10.45 2.67
C ARG A 64 7.19 -9.85 3.71
N GLY A 65 7.91 -8.80 3.35
CA GLY A 65 8.85 -8.09 4.22
C GLY A 65 8.18 -7.10 5.17
N ILE A 66 8.96 -6.08 5.54
CA ILE A 66 8.52 -4.97 6.38
C ILE A 66 8.12 -3.80 5.48
N ALA A 67 6.96 -3.19 5.75
CA ALA A 67 6.56 -1.92 5.15
C ALA A 67 6.22 -0.90 6.24
N HIS A 68 6.77 0.31 6.13
CA HIS A 68 6.51 1.46 7.01
C HIS A 68 6.13 2.68 6.18
N ALA A 69 4.83 2.92 6.04
CA ALA A 69 4.29 4.14 5.40
C ALA A 69 4.10 5.25 6.44
N GLY A 70 4.15 6.51 6.04
CA GLY A 70 4.08 7.64 6.99
C GLY A 70 5.25 7.66 7.99
N ALA A 71 6.44 7.22 7.59
CA ALA A 71 7.55 7.01 8.55
C ALA A 71 8.06 8.31 9.20
N PHE A 72 7.86 9.44 8.54
CA PHE A 72 8.34 10.76 8.98
C PHE A 72 7.20 11.70 9.39
N ASP A 73 5.95 11.23 9.33
CA ASP A 73 4.81 11.94 9.89
C ASP A 73 4.45 11.32 11.27
N GLU A 74 4.18 12.17 12.27
CA GLU A 74 3.81 11.67 13.60
C GLU A 74 2.35 11.19 13.65
N SER A 75 1.51 11.69 12.75
CA SER A 75 0.06 11.42 12.73
C SER A 75 -0.33 10.20 11.89
N GLY A 76 0.57 9.60 11.11
CA GLY A 76 0.23 8.52 10.15
C GLY A 76 -0.72 8.98 9.04
N GLY A 77 -0.83 10.29 8.82
CA GLY A 77 -2.00 10.99 8.30
C GLY A 77 -2.58 10.41 7.01
N GLY A 78 -3.60 9.57 7.12
CA GLY A 78 -4.31 9.01 5.96
C GLY A 78 -3.45 8.16 5.01
N ARG A 79 -2.24 7.75 5.44
CA ARG A 79 -1.34 6.94 4.63
C ARG A 79 -1.84 5.51 4.51
N PHE A 80 -1.48 4.84 3.44
CA PHE A 80 -1.82 3.44 3.23
C PHE A 80 -0.66 2.61 2.68
N VAL A 81 -0.81 1.30 2.85
CA VAL A 81 0.01 0.31 2.14
C VAL A 81 -0.90 -0.49 1.23
N PHE A 82 -0.56 -0.57 -0.05
CA PHE A 82 -1.27 -1.38 -1.04
C PHE A 82 -0.37 -2.51 -1.52
N ALA A 83 -0.91 -3.71 -1.69
CA ALA A 83 -0.22 -4.81 -2.34
C ALA A 83 -1.16 -5.72 -3.13
N LEU A 84 -0.64 -6.44 -4.12
CA LEU A 84 -1.41 -7.48 -4.81
C LEU A 84 -1.65 -8.72 -3.94
N SER A 85 -0.82 -8.88 -2.89
CA SER A 85 -1.00 -9.86 -1.82
C SER A 85 -0.15 -9.44 -0.62
N MET A 86 -0.74 -9.44 0.57
CA MET A 86 -0.11 -9.12 1.83
C MET A 86 0.12 -10.38 2.68
N GLU A 87 1.40 -10.71 2.89
CA GLU A 87 1.84 -11.63 3.94
C GLU A 87 3.03 -11.01 4.72
N PRO A 88 2.94 -9.72 5.16
CA PRO A 88 4.07 -8.99 5.72
C PRO A 88 4.51 -9.55 7.07
N THR A 89 5.82 -9.57 7.31
CA THR A 89 6.35 -9.82 8.66
C THR A 89 5.94 -8.71 9.61
N GLN A 90 5.92 -7.46 9.13
CA GLN A 90 5.50 -6.29 9.87
C GLN A 90 4.92 -5.21 8.95
N LEU A 91 3.79 -4.63 9.34
CA LEU A 91 3.24 -3.40 8.78
C LEU A 91 3.36 -2.27 9.81
N ARG A 92 3.73 -1.08 9.33
CA ARG A 92 3.70 0.15 10.10
C ARG A 92 3.06 1.25 9.26
N ILE A 93 2.19 2.04 9.87
CA ILE A 93 1.59 3.22 9.26
C ILE A 93 1.64 4.32 10.33
N GLY A 94 2.46 5.35 10.10
CA GLY A 94 2.83 6.29 11.15
C GLY A 94 3.45 5.57 12.35
N GLN A 95 2.86 5.78 13.53
CA GLN A 95 3.26 5.15 14.79
C GLN A 95 2.56 3.80 15.05
N VAL A 96 1.55 3.43 14.25
CA VAL A 96 0.79 2.19 14.46
C VAL A 96 1.54 1.02 13.85
N ILE A 97 1.66 -0.07 14.60
CA ILE A 97 2.39 -1.28 14.18
C ILE A 97 1.48 -2.50 14.25
N SER A 98 1.49 -3.30 13.19
CA SER A 98 0.89 -4.63 13.14
C SER A 98 1.94 -5.67 12.75
N ARG A 99 1.91 -6.83 13.40
CA ARG A 99 2.83 -7.95 13.13
C ARG A 99 2.03 -9.09 12.50
N GLY A 100 2.65 -9.82 11.56
CA GLY A 100 2.04 -10.85 10.69
C GLY A 100 1.40 -12.08 11.38
N ASN A 101 1.16 -12.01 12.68
CA ASN A 101 0.68 -13.09 13.55
C ASN A 101 -0.58 -12.69 14.34
N ASP A 102 -0.97 -11.41 14.35
CA ASP A 102 -2.18 -10.97 15.04
C ASP A 102 -3.41 -11.11 14.13
N LYS A 103 -3.97 -12.32 14.12
CA LYS A 103 -5.37 -12.65 13.82
C LYS A 103 -6.02 -12.13 12.51
N GLN A 104 -5.29 -11.90 11.42
CA GLN A 104 -5.90 -11.69 10.10
C GLN A 104 -6.21 -13.02 9.37
N LYS A 105 -7.06 -13.85 9.99
CA LYS A 105 -7.72 -15.01 9.33
C LYS A 105 -9.23 -14.79 9.16
N LYS A 106 -9.71 -13.56 9.13
CA LYS A 106 -11.11 -13.26 8.78
C LYS A 106 -11.13 -12.65 7.39
N GLY A 107 -11.59 -13.41 6.40
CA GLY A 107 -11.68 -12.97 5.01
C GLY A 107 -10.84 -13.74 3.99
N ARG A 108 -10.20 -14.87 4.37
CA ARG A 108 -9.66 -15.82 3.37
C ARG A 108 -10.83 -16.42 2.59
N VAL A 109 -11.28 -15.71 1.55
CA VAL A 109 -11.86 -16.36 0.37
C VAL A 109 -10.88 -17.47 0.02
N LEU A 110 -11.42 -18.69 0.01
CA LEU A 110 -10.71 -19.95 -0.16
C LEU A 110 -9.53 -19.79 -1.12
N LYS A 111 -8.30 -20.08 -0.66
CA LYS A 111 -7.13 -20.27 -1.55
C LYS A 111 -7.46 -21.47 -2.45
N SER A 112 -8.22 -21.23 -3.52
CA SER A 112 -8.37 -22.18 -4.63
C SER A 112 -6.99 -22.39 -5.23
N LYS A 113 -6.69 -23.62 -5.65
CA LYS A 113 -5.43 -23.97 -6.33
C LYS A 113 -5.20 -23.17 -7.63
N ASN A 114 -6.21 -22.43 -8.09
CA ASN A 114 -6.13 -21.35 -9.08
C ASN A 114 -6.31 -20.00 -8.36
N ALA A 115 -5.28 -19.50 -7.68
CA ALA A 115 -5.38 -18.31 -6.85
C ALA A 115 -5.50 -17.05 -7.72
N SER A 116 -6.72 -16.52 -7.85
CA SER A 116 -6.95 -15.15 -8.30
C SER A 116 -6.18 -14.20 -7.37
N ILE A 117 -5.31 -13.36 -7.94
CA ILE A 117 -4.68 -12.25 -7.23
C ILE A 117 -5.80 -11.44 -6.57
N ALA A 118 -5.72 -11.27 -5.26
CA ALA A 118 -6.69 -10.53 -4.46
C ALA A 118 -5.94 -9.34 -3.84
N PRO A 119 -5.95 -8.18 -4.50
CA PRO A 119 -5.23 -7.02 -3.99
C PRO A 119 -5.82 -6.58 -2.66
N GLU A 120 -4.95 -6.09 -1.78
CA GLU A 120 -5.24 -5.75 -0.40
C GLU A 120 -4.72 -4.34 -0.10
N ILE A 121 -5.40 -3.66 0.82
CA ILE A 121 -5.04 -2.33 1.29
C ILE A 121 -5.06 -2.27 2.81
N ALA A 122 -3.95 -1.83 3.39
CA ALA A 122 -3.77 -1.62 4.81
C ALA A 122 -3.91 -0.13 5.15
N ARG A 123 -4.66 0.18 6.21
CA ARG A 123 -4.93 1.55 6.68
C ARG A 123 -5.01 1.57 8.20
N VAL A 124 -4.90 2.74 8.81
CA VAL A 124 -5.19 2.93 10.23
C VAL A 124 -6.68 3.24 10.41
N ASP A 125 -7.38 2.45 11.22
CA ASP A 125 -8.72 2.75 11.77
C ASP A 125 -8.65 2.65 13.30
N LYS A 126 -8.96 3.75 13.99
CA LYS A 126 -8.96 3.84 15.47
C LYS A 126 -7.71 3.20 16.11
N ASP A 127 -6.53 3.61 15.64
CA ASP A 127 -5.22 3.17 16.14
C ASP A 127 -4.85 1.71 15.88
N VAL A 128 -5.58 1.03 14.97
CA VAL A 128 -5.26 -0.33 14.55
C VAL A 128 -5.09 -0.38 13.04
N ILE A 129 -4.11 -1.15 12.56
CA ILE A 129 -4.00 -1.42 11.13
C ILE A 129 -5.04 -2.46 10.73
N VAL A 130 -5.97 -2.04 9.87
CA VAL A 130 -6.97 -2.89 9.22
C VAL A 130 -6.51 -3.15 7.79
N VAL A 131 -6.61 -4.43 7.36
CA VAL A 131 -6.29 -4.86 6.00
C VAL A 131 -7.57 -5.40 5.38
N ASP A 132 -7.99 -4.79 4.28
CA ASP A 132 -9.18 -5.16 3.52
C ASP A 132 -8.83 -5.53 2.08
N LEU A 133 -9.68 -6.33 1.45
CA LEU A 133 -9.65 -6.53 0.01
C LEU A 133 -9.89 -5.19 -0.70
N TYR A 134 -9.07 -4.90 -1.69
CA TYR A 134 -9.25 -3.75 -2.54
C TYR A 134 -10.39 -3.99 -3.54
N ASP A 135 -11.45 -3.19 -3.43
CA ASP A 135 -12.54 -3.11 -4.40
C ASP A 135 -12.53 -1.73 -5.03
N SER A 136 -12.30 -1.66 -6.35
CA SER A 136 -12.27 -0.39 -7.09
C SER A 136 -13.61 0.36 -7.08
N LYS A 137 -14.74 -0.34 -6.85
CA LYS A 137 -16.07 0.29 -6.79
C LYS A 137 -16.38 0.89 -5.41
N ASN A 138 -15.84 0.30 -4.35
CA ASN A 138 -16.09 0.68 -2.96
C ASN A 138 -14.83 1.21 -2.27
N CYS A 139 -13.87 1.71 -3.04
CA CYS A 139 -12.58 2.14 -2.54
C CYS A 139 -12.73 3.40 -1.67
N MET A 140 -12.76 3.22 -0.34
CA MET A 140 -12.85 4.31 0.63
C MET A 140 -11.52 5.06 0.84
N ILE A 141 -10.58 5.05 -0.13
CA ILE A 141 -9.38 5.90 -0.02
C ILE A 141 -9.78 7.39 0.05
N GLN A 142 -10.97 7.74 -0.44
CA GLN A 142 -11.51 9.09 -0.35
C GLN A 142 -13.05 9.06 -0.24
N LYS A 143 -13.60 9.38 0.93
CA LYS A 143 -14.84 10.17 0.95
C LYS A 143 -14.38 11.63 0.87
N ILE A 144 -14.42 12.19 -0.34
CA ILE A 144 -14.53 13.64 -0.54
C ILE A 144 -16.01 13.98 -0.47
#